data_AF-A0A7S3Z617-F1
#
_entry.id   AF-A0A7S3Z617-F1
#
_cell.length_a   1.000
_cell.length_b   1.000
_cell.length_c   1.000
_cell.angle_alpha   90.00
_cell.angle_beta   90.00
_cell.angle_gamma   90.00
#
_symmetry.space_group_name_H-M   'P 1'
#
loop_
_entity.id
_entity.type
_entity.pdbx_description
1 polymer ?
#
loop_
_entity_poly.entity_id
_entity_poly.type
_entity_poly.pdbx_seq_one_letter_code
_entity_poly.pdbx_strand_id
1 'polypeptide(L)'
;SALIHRRSDGHWVWRSSRVAQMVFEKVVVVDGKGHLLGRLASTLAKELQAGQRVVVVRCEEINISGSLFRNKLKYYAFLKKRMNTNPKKGPFHYRAPSRILWRVIRGMIAHKKAKGKAAMDRLKVMEGCPHPFDKMKKLVIPRAIKNIRLKPNRKFCRLGDLSSLAGWRHNDLIEKLEAKRKVKAAAFYEKKLAMSKILKDATEATKDECKEIDAQLAELGYGPIVPNYGGAAGAEAGAEEKEGKEADGAEEDDDDDDDDE
;
A
#
# COMPACT_ATOMS: atom_id res chain seq x y z
N SER A 1 -26.74 9.68 -27.26
CA SER A 1 -26.63 9.74 -28.73
C SER A 1 -25.17 9.84 -29.15
N ALA A 2 -24.72 9.05 -30.12
CA ALA A 2 -23.37 9.17 -30.68
C ALA A 2 -23.37 10.28 -31.74
N LEU A 3 -22.54 11.30 -31.58
CA LEU A 3 -22.34 12.31 -32.63
C LEU A 3 -21.37 11.74 -33.66
N ILE A 4 -21.86 11.55 -34.88
CA ILE A 4 -21.03 11.20 -36.04
C ILE A 4 -20.61 12.52 -36.69
N HIS A 5 -19.30 12.76 -36.83
CA HIS A 5 -18.80 13.90 -37.61
C HIS A 5 -17.88 13.38 -38.71
N ARG A 6 -18.18 13.78 -39.95
CA ARG A 6 -17.44 13.42 -41.17
C ARG A 6 -16.31 14.44 -41.36
N ARG A 7 -15.06 13.98 -41.44
CA ARG A 7 -13.93 14.84 -41.80
C ARG A 7 -13.99 15.23 -43.28
N SER A 8 -13.30 16.31 -43.62
CA SER A 8 -13.19 16.86 -44.97
C SER A 8 -12.50 15.94 -45.98
N ASP A 9 -11.77 14.92 -45.51
CA ASP A 9 -11.10 13.87 -46.31
C ASP A 9 -12.00 12.66 -46.62
N GLY A 10 -13.29 12.72 -46.27
CA GLY A 10 -14.25 11.66 -46.58
C GLY A 10 -14.19 10.43 -45.68
N HIS A 11 -13.29 10.39 -44.70
CA HIS A 11 -13.20 9.29 -43.74
C HIS A 11 -14.16 9.47 -42.55
N TRP A 12 -14.97 8.45 -42.31
CA TRP A 12 -15.81 8.34 -41.11
C TRP A 12 -14.94 8.01 -39.90
N VAL A 13 -14.68 9.02 -39.06
CA VAL A 13 -13.97 8.80 -37.80
C VAL A 13 -15.00 8.54 -36.72
N TRP A 14 -15.01 7.33 -36.17
CA TRP A 14 -15.63 7.08 -34.88
C TRP A 14 -14.84 7.87 -33.83
N ARG A 15 -15.24 9.13 -33.55
CA ARG A 15 -14.91 9.72 -32.26
C ARG A 15 -15.64 8.88 -31.23
N SER A 16 -14.91 7.97 -30.61
CA SER A 16 -15.33 7.39 -29.33
C SER A 16 -15.35 8.52 -28.30
N SER A 17 -16.34 9.42 -28.38
CA SER A 17 -16.68 10.40 -27.34
C SER A 17 -17.40 9.71 -26.17
N ARG A 18 -16.92 8.51 -25.85
CA ARG A 18 -17.25 7.70 -24.70
C ARG A 18 -15.93 7.05 -24.30
N VAL A 19 -15.04 7.86 -23.71
CA VAL A 19 -14.48 7.42 -22.43
C VAL A 19 -15.69 7.25 -21.52
N ALA A 20 -16.39 6.13 -21.66
CA ALA A 20 -17.28 5.67 -20.63
C ALA A 20 -16.45 5.76 -19.36
N GLN A 21 -16.92 6.49 -18.35
CA GLN A 21 -16.38 6.39 -17.01
C GLN A 21 -16.31 4.89 -16.70
N MET A 22 -15.14 4.30 -16.90
CA MET A 22 -14.90 2.96 -16.41
C MET A 22 -14.87 3.18 -14.92
N VAL A 23 -15.92 2.73 -14.24
CA VAL A 23 -15.99 2.64 -12.77
C VAL A 23 -14.81 1.80 -12.23
N PHE A 24 -14.10 1.08 -13.11
CA PHE A 24 -12.98 0.19 -12.84
C PHE A 24 -11.69 0.66 -13.52
N GLU A 25 -10.60 0.72 -12.77
CA GLU A 25 -9.27 0.97 -13.33
C GLU A 25 -8.80 -0.23 -14.17
N LYS A 26 -7.88 0.00 -15.11
CA LYS A 26 -7.34 -1.08 -15.97
C LYS A 26 -6.72 -2.21 -15.12
N VAL A 27 -5.88 -1.86 -14.15
CA VAL A 27 -5.26 -2.76 -13.17
C VAL A 27 -4.99 -1.99 -11.89
N VAL A 28 -5.51 -2.49 -10.76
CA VAL A 28 -5.20 -1.95 -9.43
C VAL A 28 -4.07 -2.78 -8.83
N VAL A 29 -2.95 -2.14 -8.50
CA VAL A 29 -1.82 -2.78 -7.80
C VAL A 29 -1.92 -2.46 -6.32
N VAL A 30 -2.03 -3.48 -5.48
CA VAL A 30 -2.15 -3.35 -4.02
C VAL A 30 -0.86 -3.80 -3.34
N ASP A 31 -0.30 -2.97 -2.46
CA ASP A 31 0.83 -3.35 -1.61
C ASP A 31 0.35 -4.23 -0.45
N GLY A 32 0.85 -5.47 -0.35
CA GLY A 32 0.51 -6.38 0.75
C GLY A 32 1.13 -5.98 2.09
N LYS A 33 2.16 -5.13 2.10
CA LYS A 33 2.88 -4.74 3.32
C LYS A 33 1.93 -4.17 4.36
N GLY A 34 2.02 -4.68 5.59
CA GLY A 34 1.30 -4.07 6.71
C GLY A 34 -0.20 -4.35 6.73
N HIS A 35 -0.75 -5.10 5.79
CA HIS A 35 -2.17 -5.44 5.75
C HIS A 35 -2.51 -6.69 6.58
N LEU A 36 -3.71 -6.76 7.12
CA LEU A 36 -4.23 -7.96 7.79
C LEU A 36 -4.86 -8.92 6.76
N LEU A 37 -4.34 -10.15 6.70
CA LEU A 37 -4.66 -11.16 5.68
C LEU A 37 -6.16 -11.30 5.36
N GLY A 38 -6.99 -11.53 6.39
CA GLY A 38 -8.43 -11.73 6.21
C GLY A 38 -9.18 -10.46 5.82
N ARG A 39 -8.77 -9.30 6.35
CA ARG A 39 -9.41 -8.01 6.03
C ARG A 39 -9.10 -7.59 4.59
N LEU A 40 -7.85 -7.75 4.18
CA LEU A 40 -7.41 -7.55 2.81
C LEU A 40 -8.19 -8.47 1.86
N ALA A 41 -8.22 -9.78 2.16
CA ALA A 41 -8.89 -10.76 1.31
C ALA A 41 -10.39 -10.47 1.12
N SER A 42 -11.10 -10.00 2.15
CA SER A 42 -12.52 -9.69 2.06
C SER A 42 -12.81 -8.52 1.11
N THR A 43 -12.05 -7.43 1.23
CA THR A 43 -12.17 -6.29 0.32
C THR A 43 -11.83 -6.71 -1.11
N LEU A 44 -10.72 -7.43 -1.29
CA LEU A 44 -10.31 -7.91 -2.61
C LEU A 44 -11.34 -8.85 -3.25
N ALA A 45 -11.95 -9.74 -2.47
CA ALA A 45 -12.97 -10.66 -2.99
C ALA A 45 -14.18 -9.89 -3.57
N LYS A 46 -14.58 -8.79 -2.93
CA LYS A 46 -15.70 -7.97 -3.42
C LYS A 46 -15.34 -7.23 -4.71
N GLU A 47 -14.15 -6.65 -4.78
CA GLU A 47 -13.66 -5.95 -5.99
C GLU A 47 -13.53 -6.90 -7.19
N LEU A 48 -13.01 -8.11 -6.97
CA LEU A 48 -12.89 -9.12 -8.03
C LEU A 48 -14.25 -9.57 -8.58
N GLN A 49 -15.26 -9.66 -7.71
CA GLN A 49 -16.64 -9.97 -8.09
C GLN A 49 -17.32 -8.79 -8.81
N ALA A 50 -16.98 -7.55 -8.46
CA ALA A 50 -17.43 -6.34 -9.14
C ALA A 50 -16.84 -6.21 -10.56
N GLY A 51 -15.68 -6.84 -10.80
CA GLY A 51 -15.05 -6.90 -12.13
C GLY A 51 -13.67 -6.25 -12.19
N GLN A 52 -13.17 -5.69 -11.08
CA GLN A 52 -11.86 -5.07 -11.01
C GLN A 52 -10.74 -6.09 -11.22
N ARG A 53 -9.73 -5.73 -12.02
CA ARG A 53 -8.48 -6.49 -12.12
C ARG A 53 -7.53 -6.03 -11.02
N VAL A 54 -7.10 -6.97 -10.17
CA VAL A 54 -6.28 -6.66 -9.00
C VAL A 54 -5.00 -7.49 -9.00
N VAL A 55 -3.89 -6.83 -8.71
CA VAL A 55 -2.59 -7.44 -8.52
C VAL A 55 -2.11 -7.12 -7.10
N VAL A 56 -1.89 -8.14 -6.28
CA VAL A 56 -1.30 -7.97 -4.95
C VAL A 56 0.18 -8.29 -5.02
N VAL A 57 1.01 -7.33 -4.62
CA VAL A 57 2.46 -7.48 -4.52
C VAL A 57 2.88 -7.61 -3.06
N ARG A 58 4.09 -8.14 -2.83
CA ARG A 58 4.71 -8.23 -1.50
C ARG A 58 3.85 -9.01 -0.49
N CYS A 59 3.37 -10.17 -0.92
CA CYS A 59 2.49 -11.00 -0.09
C CYS A 59 3.19 -11.59 1.15
N GLU A 60 4.51 -11.70 1.12
CA GLU A 60 5.35 -12.07 2.27
C GLU A 60 5.24 -11.08 3.44
N GLU A 61 4.97 -9.80 3.15
CA GLU A 61 4.85 -8.73 4.14
C GLU A 61 3.42 -8.54 4.71
N ILE A 62 2.49 -9.42 4.34
CA ILE A 62 1.13 -9.45 4.90
C ILE A 62 1.19 -9.94 6.35
N ASN A 63 0.35 -9.38 7.21
CA ASN A 63 0.28 -9.72 8.63
C ASN A 63 -0.97 -10.54 8.98
N ILE A 64 -0.84 -11.38 9.99
CA ILE A 64 -1.96 -12.05 10.66
C ILE A 64 -1.91 -11.65 12.14
N SER A 65 -3.06 -11.38 12.74
CA SER A 65 -3.14 -11.12 14.17
C SER A 65 -2.83 -12.38 14.99
N GLY A 66 -2.32 -12.18 16.21
CA GLY A 66 -1.87 -13.27 17.09
C GLY A 66 -0.40 -13.60 16.87
N SER A 67 0.20 -14.28 17.87
CA SER A 67 1.61 -14.67 17.84
C SER A 67 1.92 -15.64 16.71
N LEU A 68 3.19 -15.63 16.27
CA LEU A 68 3.73 -16.59 15.29
C LEU A 68 3.45 -18.04 15.71
N PHE A 69 3.66 -18.36 16.99
CA PHE A 69 3.42 -19.71 17.52
C PHE A 69 1.96 -20.15 17.37
N ARG A 70 1.00 -19.30 17.74
CA ARG A 70 -0.44 -19.61 17.59
C ARG A 70 -0.82 -19.83 16.14
N ASN A 71 -0.33 -18.98 15.24
CA ASN A 71 -0.63 -19.09 13.81
C ASN A 71 0.07 -20.30 13.17
N LYS A 72 1.28 -20.66 13.62
CA LYS A 72 1.96 -21.90 13.27
C LYS A 72 1.13 -23.12 13.61
N LEU A 73 0.64 -23.23 14.86
CA LEU A 73 -0.18 -24.36 15.29
C LEU A 73 -1.46 -24.50 14.44
N LYS A 74 -2.14 -23.39 14.14
CA LYS A 74 -3.31 -23.39 13.26
C LYS A 74 -2.98 -23.88 11.86
N TYR A 75 -1.87 -23.43 11.29
CA TYR A 75 -1.45 -23.83 9.95
C TYR A 75 -1.01 -25.31 9.93
N TYR A 76 -0.31 -25.78 10.95
CA TYR A 76 0.10 -27.18 11.08
C TYR A 76 -1.09 -28.12 11.30
N ALA A 77 -2.12 -27.69 12.02
CA ALA A 77 -3.39 -28.41 12.09
C ALA A 77 -4.06 -28.54 10.70
N PHE A 78 -3.92 -27.54 9.83
CA PHE A 78 -4.36 -27.65 8.44
C PHE A 78 -3.50 -28.64 7.64
N LEU A 79 -2.17 -28.67 7.83
CA LEU A 79 -1.28 -29.64 7.17
C LEU A 79 -1.58 -31.10 7.51
N LYS A 80 -2.14 -31.37 8.70
CA LYS A 80 -2.57 -32.73 9.09
C LYS A 80 -3.79 -33.22 8.29
N LYS A 81 -4.55 -32.32 7.65
CA LYS A 81 -5.76 -32.68 6.91
C LYS A 81 -5.42 -33.25 5.53
N ARG A 82 -5.39 -34.58 5.43
CA ARG A 82 -5.18 -35.33 4.18
C ARG A 82 -6.30 -36.35 3.94
N MET A 83 -6.53 -36.69 2.68
CA MET A 83 -7.37 -37.84 2.34
C MET A 83 -6.62 -39.13 2.72
N ASN A 84 -7.25 -40.00 3.50
CA ASN A 84 -6.60 -41.21 4.02
C ASN A 84 -6.29 -42.23 2.90
N THR A 85 -7.21 -42.37 1.94
CA THR A 85 -7.08 -43.33 0.83
C THR A 85 -6.00 -42.91 -0.18
N ASN A 86 -6.08 -41.69 -0.72
CA ASN A 86 -5.07 -41.15 -1.63
C ASN A 86 -4.78 -39.67 -1.30
N PRO A 87 -3.67 -39.37 -0.62
CA PRO A 87 -3.29 -38.01 -0.27
C PRO A 87 -3.17 -37.07 -1.46
N LYS A 88 -2.86 -37.57 -2.67
CA LYS A 88 -2.75 -36.75 -3.89
C LYS A 88 -4.09 -36.15 -4.34
N LYS A 89 -5.22 -36.81 -4.03
CA LYS A 89 -6.58 -36.31 -4.32
C LYS A 89 -7.15 -35.43 -3.20
N GLY A 90 -6.42 -35.28 -2.09
CA GLY A 90 -6.84 -34.53 -0.92
C GLY A 90 -6.66 -33.01 -1.03
N PRO A 91 -6.80 -32.29 0.10
CA PRO A 91 -6.56 -30.86 0.15
C PRO A 91 -5.11 -30.50 -0.19
N PHE A 92 -4.91 -29.52 -1.08
CA PHE A 92 -3.58 -28.99 -1.39
C PHE A 92 -3.11 -27.98 -0.34
N HIS A 93 -1.91 -28.19 0.19
CA HIS A 93 -1.28 -27.32 1.18
C HIS A 93 -0.23 -26.40 0.56
N TYR A 94 -0.66 -25.21 0.15
CA TYR A 94 0.24 -24.20 -0.41
C TYR A 94 1.11 -23.53 0.66
N ARG A 95 2.44 -23.61 0.51
CA ARG A 95 3.40 -23.02 1.47
C ARG A 95 3.77 -21.57 1.16
N ALA A 96 3.75 -21.20 -0.11
CA ALA A 96 4.02 -19.85 -0.60
C ALA A 96 3.03 -18.80 -0.04
N PRO A 97 3.47 -17.66 0.50
CA PRO A 97 2.59 -16.62 1.05
C PRO A 97 1.58 -16.09 0.02
N SER A 98 1.99 -15.96 -1.25
CA SER A 98 1.10 -15.59 -2.35
C SER A 98 -0.06 -16.58 -2.54
N ARG A 99 0.24 -17.87 -2.50
CA ARG A 99 -0.75 -18.94 -2.68
C ARG A 99 -1.62 -19.13 -1.44
N ILE A 100 -1.12 -18.81 -0.24
CA ILE A 100 -1.92 -18.74 0.97
C ILE A 100 -2.98 -17.65 0.83
N LEU A 101 -2.60 -16.43 0.43
CA LEU A 101 -3.56 -15.35 0.18
C LEU A 101 -4.57 -15.73 -0.91
N TRP A 102 -4.11 -16.29 -2.02
CA TRP A 102 -4.97 -16.78 -3.10
C TRP A 102 -6.01 -17.80 -2.60
N ARG A 103 -5.60 -18.72 -1.72
CA ARG A 103 -6.51 -19.71 -1.12
C ARG A 103 -7.54 -19.06 -0.19
N VAL A 104 -7.17 -18.04 0.57
CA VAL A 104 -8.10 -17.28 1.43
C VAL A 104 -9.14 -16.56 0.57
N ILE A 105 -8.70 -15.83 -0.48
CA ILE A 105 -9.61 -15.13 -1.39
C ILE A 105 -10.52 -16.12 -2.12
N ARG A 106 -9.99 -17.25 -2.61
CA ARG A 106 -10.77 -18.33 -3.20
C ARG A 106 -11.85 -18.88 -2.26
N GLY A 107 -11.58 -18.90 -0.95
CA GLY A 107 -12.56 -19.30 0.06
C GLY A 107 -13.71 -18.31 0.25
N MET A 108 -13.51 -17.04 -0.13
CA MET A 108 -14.51 -15.97 -0.05
C MET A 108 -15.28 -15.78 -1.37
N ILE A 109 -14.93 -16.53 -2.42
CA ILE A 109 -15.56 -16.48 -3.74
C ILE A 109 -16.20 -17.84 -4.06
N ALA A 110 -17.39 -17.83 -4.66
CA ALA A 110 -18.06 -19.02 -5.20
C ALA A 110 -17.36 -19.58 -6.45
N HIS A 111 -16.10 -20.02 -6.29
CA HIS A 111 -15.16 -20.35 -7.36
C HIS A 111 -15.52 -21.59 -8.19
N LYS A 112 -16.49 -22.39 -7.75
CA LYS A 112 -17.01 -23.52 -8.54
C LYS A 112 -17.92 -23.06 -9.69
N LYS A 113 -18.54 -21.87 -9.56
CA LYS A 113 -19.40 -21.28 -10.60
C LYS A 113 -18.54 -20.54 -11.64
N ALA A 114 -19.02 -20.46 -12.88
CA ALA A 114 -18.33 -19.75 -13.97
C ALA A 114 -17.98 -18.29 -13.61
N LYS A 115 -18.93 -17.54 -13.01
CA LYS A 115 -18.71 -16.17 -12.53
C LYS A 115 -17.59 -16.09 -11.50
N GLY A 116 -17.52 -17.05 -10.57
CA GLY A 116 -16.48 -17.09 -9.54
C GLY A 116 -15.10 -17.45 -10.11
N LYS A 117 -15.06 -18.34 -11.11
CA LYS A 117 -13.83 -18.66 -11.84
C LYS A 117 -13.29 -17.41 -12.57
N ALA A 118 -14.16 -16.71 -13.30
CA ALA A 118 -13.80 -15.45 -13.97
C ALA A 118 -13.31 -14.37 -12.98
N ALA A 119 -13.86 -14.31 -11.77
CA ALA A 119 -13.37 -13.41 -10.73
C ALA A 119 -11.97 -13.80 -10.22
N MET A 120 -11.69 -15.08 -10.06
CA MET A 120 -10.36 -15.56 -9.68
C MET A 120 -9.32 -15.32 -10.78
N ASP A 121 -9.71 -15.38 -12.06
CA ASP A 121 -8.82 -15.13 -13.20
C ASP A 121 -8.36 -13.66 -13.28
N ARG A 122 -9.12 -12.73 -12.69
CA ARG A 122 -8.75 -11.31 -12.57
C ARG A 122 -7.70 -11.03 -11.50
N LEU A 123 -7.48 -11.97 -10.56
CA LEU A 123 -6.56 -11.82 -9.45
C LEU A 123 -5.16 -12.32 -9.81
N LYS A 124 -4.14 -11.48 -9.61
CA LYS A 124 -2.75 -11.92 -9.59
C LYS A 124 -2.17 -11.65 -8.20
N VAL A 125 -1.40 -12.62 -7.69
CA VAL A 125 -0.81 -12.55 -6.35
C VAL A 125 0.66 -12.92 -6.47
N MET A 126 1.54 -12.06 -5.96
CA MET A 126 2.99 -12.20 -6.16
C MET A 126 3.77 -11.95 -4.86
N GLU A 127 4.94 -12.57 -4.79
CA GLU A 127 5.92 -12.43 -3.72
C GLU A 127 6.97 -11.43 -4.17
N GLY A 128 7.36 -10.51 -3.29
CA GLY A 128 8.09 -9.31 -3.67
C GLY A 128 7.34 -8.46 -4.69
N CYS A 129 8.06 -7.64 -5.43
CA CYS A 129 7.52 -6.73 -6.44
C CYS A 129 8.28 -6.89 -7.77
N PRO A 130 7.88 -7.86 -8.61
CA PRO A 130 8.52 -8.09 -9.90
C PRO A 130 8.17 -6.99 -10.93
N HIS A 131 9.00 -6.87 -11.97
CA HIS A 131 8.72 -6.05 -13.15
C HIS A 131 7.47 -6.59 -13.87
N PRO A 132 6.47 -5.78 -14.29
CA PRO A 132 6.42 -4.31 -14.42
C PRO A 132 5.79 -3.56 -13.23
N PHE A 133 5.42 -4.24 -12.15
CA PHE A 133 4.68 -3.66 -11.01
C PHE A 133 5.57 -2.87 -10.04
N ASP A 134 6.87 -3.00 -10.18
CA ASP A 134 7.89 -2.22 -9.46
C ASP A 134 7.76 -0.72 -9.74
N LYS A 135 7.54 -0.34 -11.00
CA LYS A 135 7.40 1.04 -11.47
C LYS A 135 5.98 1.61 -11.33
N MET A 136 4.97 0.75 -11.10
CA MET A 136 3.58 1.19 -10.92
C MET A 136 3.33 1.73 -9.51
N LYS A 137 2.43 2.72 -9.39
CA LYS A 137 1.94 3.20 -8.09
C LYS A 137 1.20 2.05 -7.41
N LYS A 138 1.61 1.76 -6.18
CA LYS A 138 0.99 0.73 -5.35
C LYS A 138 0.02 1.40 -4.39
N LEU A 139 -1.21 0.92 -4.37
CA LEU A 139 -2.27 1.40 -3.51
C LEU A 139 -2.30 0.59 -2.21
N VAL A 140 -2.90 1.20 -1.19
CA VAL A 140 -3.07 0.63 0.14
C VAL A 140 -4.56 0.66 0.45
N ILE A 141 -5.07 -0.35 1.15
CA ILE A 141 -6.46 -0.41 1.59
C ILE A 141 -6.51 -0.04 3.07
N PRO A 142 -6.88 1.21 3.44
CA PRO A 142 -6.80 1.69 4.83
C PRO A 142 -7.61 0.82 5.79
N ARG A 143 -8.76 0.30 5.33
CA ARG A 143 -9.63 -0.55 6.15
C ARG A 143 -9.00 -1.90 6.50
N ALA A 144 -7.91 -2.30 5.86
CA ALA A 144 -7.21 -3.56 6.09
C ALA A 144 -5.80 -3.38 6.70
N ILE A 145 -5.31 -2.15 6.88
CA ILE A 145 -3.99 -1.90 7.49
C ILE A 145 -3.97 -2.35 8.95
N LYS A 146 -2.90 -3.05 9.35
CA LYS A 146 -2.62 -3.50 10.72
C LYS A 146 -2.62 -2.34 11.70
N ASN A 147 -1.86 -1.27 11.44
CA ASN A 147 -1.70 -0.13 12.37
C ASN A 147 -3.04 0.53 12.74
N ILE A 148 -4.00 0.56 11.81
CA ILE A 148 -5.34 1.14 12.05
C ILE A 148 -6.26 0.13 12.76
N ARG A 149 -6.09 -1.18 12.48
CA ARG A 149 -7.05 -2.22 12.87
C ARG A 149 -6.65 -3.04 14.09
N LEU A 150 -5.37 -3.06 14.45
CA LEU A 150 -4.83 -3.83 15.56
C LEU A 150 -4.29 -2.86 16.61
N LYS A 151 -4.69 -3.05 17.87
CA LYS A 151 -4.15 -2.27 18.99
C LYS A 151 -2.62 -2.47 19.07
N PRO A 152 -1.82 -1.42 19.36
CA PRO A 152 -0.35 -1.48 19.32
C PRO A 152 0.27 -2.65 20.10
N ASN A 153 -0.23 -2.94 21.31
CA ASN A 153 0.33 -3.96 22.20
C ASN A 153 -0.06 -5.41 21.84
N ARG A 154 -0.75 -5.64 20.71
CA ARG A 154 -1.20 -6.97 20.31
C ARG A 154 -0.19 -7.61 19.35
N LYS A 155 0.29 -8.80 19.73
CA LYS A 155 1.21 -9.61 18.91
C LYS A 155 0.58 -9.91 17.54
N PHE A 156 1.40 -9.85 16.51
CA PHE A 156 1.07 -10.23 15.13
C PHE A 156 2.19 -11.08 14.56
N CYS A 157 1.95 -11.62 13.37
CA CYS A 157 2.86 -12.51 12.65
C CYS A 157 2.93 -12.04 11.20
N ARG A 158 4.15 -11.93 10.65
CA ARG A 158 4.36 -11.74 9.21
C ARG A 158 4.13 -13.07 8.48
N LEU A 159 3.48 -13.03 7.32
CA LEU A 159 3.10 -14.20 6.56
C LEU A 159 4.32 -14.92 5.97
N GLY A 160 5.37 -14.16 5.60
CA GLY A 160 6.68 -14.70 5.20
C GLY A 160 7.25 -15.65 6.26
N ASP A 161 7.35 -15.21 7.51
CA ASP A 161 7.91 -16.01 8.60
C ASP A 161 7.12 -17.31 8.84
N LEU A 162 5.78 -17.21 8.82
CA LEU A 162 4.89 -18.38 8.93
C LEU A 162 5.10 -19.35 7.76
N SER A 163 5.27 -18.81 6.55
CA SER A 163 5.45 -19.59 5.32
C SER A 163 6.81 -20.30 5.31
N SER A 164 7.88 -19.63 5.74
CA SER A 164 9.22 -20.20 5.89
C SER A 164 9.21 -21.39 6.85
N LEU A 165 8.58 -21.23 8.03
CA LEU A 165 8.39 -22.33 8.98
C LEU A 165 7.49 -23.46 8.45
N ALA A 166 6.63 -23.15 7.48
CA ALA A 166 5.81 -24.12 6.79
C ALA A 166 6.52 -24.72 5.56
N GLY A 167 7.81 -24.48 5.33
CA GLY A 167 8.58 -25.10 4.25
C GLY A 167 8.57 -24.34 2.93
N TRP A 168 8.27 -23.04 2.93
CA TRP A 168 8.58 -22.16 1.80
C TRP A 168 10.07 -21.83 1.78
N ARG A 169 10.74 -22.14 0.66
CA ARG A 169 12.22 -22.09 0.55
C ARG A 169 12.79 -20.79 -0.02
N HIS A 170 11.93 -19.89 -0.52
CA HIS A 170 12.37 -18.74 -1.32
C HIS A 170 12.43 -17.43 -0.54
N ASN A 171 12.27 -17.45 0.78
CA ASN A 171 12.25 -16.24 1.60
C ASN A 171 13.53 -15.41 1.41
N ASP A 172 14.70 -16.03 1.59
CA ASP A 172 15.99 -15.34 1.50
C ASP A 172 16.27 -14.80 0.09
N LEU A 173 15.79 -15.51 -0.94
CA LEU A 173 15.89 -15.05 -2.32
C LEU A 173 15.02 -13.80 -2.56
N ILE A 174 13.79 -13.80 -2.06
CA ILE A 174 12.89 -12.64 -2.17
C ILE A 174 13.44 -11.46 -1.38
N GLU A 175 13.99 -11.68 -0.19
CA GLU A 175 14.63 -10.62 0.61
C GLU A 175 15.80 -9.97 -0.14
N LYS A 176 16.67 -10.76 -0.78
CA LYS A 176 17.76 -10.27 -1.63
C LYS A 176 17.25 -9.47 -2.83
N LEU A 177 16.22 -9.95 -3.51
CA LEU A 177 15.64 -9.26 -4.68
C LEU A 177 14.94 -7.95 -4.29
N GLU A 178 14.21 -7.94 -3.19
CA GLU A 178 13.56 -6.73 -2.66
C GLU A 178 14.58 -5.71 -2.16
N ALA A 179 15.70 -6.14 -1.57
CA ALA A 179 16.81 -5.25 -1.22
C ALA A 179 17.37 -4.55 -2.47
N LYS A 180 17.68 -5.32 -3.52
CA LYS A 180 18.12 -4.76 -4.82
C LYS A 180 17.09 -3.79 -5.42
N ARG A 181 15.79 -4.11 -5.32
CA ARG A 181 14.70 -3.23 -5.80
C ARG A 181 14.65 -1.92 -5.01
N LYS A 182 14.82 -1.96 -3.69
CA LYS A 182 14.80 -0.76 -2.83
C LYS A 182 15.95 0.20 -3.17
N VAL A 183 17.15 -0.31 -3.46
CA VAL A 183 18.28 0.52 -3.91
C VAL A 183 17.93 1.27 -5.20
N LYS A 184 17.36 0.57 -6.19
CA LYS A 184 16.90 1.20 -7.43
C LYS A 184 15.78 2.22 -7.20
N ALA A 185 14.86 1.94 -6.27
CA ALA A 185 13.78 2.84 -5.92
C ALA A 185 14.28 4.11 -5.20
N ALA A 186 15.29 3.99 -4.33
CA ALA A 186 15.92 5.13 -3.67
C ALA A 186 16.61 6.05 -4.69
N ALA A 187 17.40 5.48 -5.61
CA ALA A 187 18.02 6.26 -6.69
C ALA A 187 17.00 6.98 -7.60
N PHE A 188 15.84 6.36 -7.85
CA PHE A 188 14.73 7.02 -8.55
C PHE A 188 14.10 8.14 -7.72
N TYR A 189 13.94 7.93 -6.41
CA TYR A 189 13.35 8.91 -5.52
C TYR A 189 14.21 10.17 -5.38
N GLU A 190 15.53 10.03 -5.25
CA GLU A 190 16.46 11.17 -5.21
C GLU A 190 16.36 12.01 -6.49
N LYS A 191 16.33 11.37 -7.66
CA LYS A 191 16.11 12.07 -8.94
C LYS A 191 14.77 12.78 -8.98
N LYS A 192 13.71 12.14 -8.47
CA LYS A 192 12.38 12.74 -8.40
C LYS A 192 12.35 13.94 -7.45
N LEU A 193 13.05 13.88 -6.32
CA LEU A 193 13.15 14.97 -5.36
C LEU A 193 13.92 16.16 -5.94
N ALA A 194 15.04 15.91 -6.61
CA ALA A 194 15.78 16.95 -7.33
C ALA A 194 14.92 17.62 -8.41
N MET A 195 14.21 16.84 -9.23
CA MET A 195 13.26 17.39 -10.21
C MET A 195 12.11 18.17 -9.56
N SER A 196 11.61 17.73 -8.40
CA SER A 196 10.55 18.45 -7.70
C SER A 196 11.04 19.78 -7.11
N LYS A 197 12.31 19.89 -6.72
CA LYS A 197 12.91 21.16 -6.29
C LYS A 197 13.00 22.14 -7.46
N ILE A 198 13.56 21.70 -8.58
CA ILE A 198 13.63 22.49 -9.82
C ILE A 198 12.22 22.97 -10.24
N LEU A 199 11.22 22.10 -10.17
CA LEU A 199 9.84 22.48 -10.48
C LEU A 199 9.29 23.52 -9.50
N LYS A 200 9.61 23.40 -8.20
CA LYS A 200 9.20 24.41 -7.22
C LYS A 200 9.87 25.75 -7.54
N ASP A 201 11.19 25.78 -7.67
CA ASP A 201 11.95 27.01 -7.96
C ASP A 201 11.44 27.69 -9.25
N ALA A 202 11.16 26.89 -10.30
CA ALA A 202 10.57 27.39 -11.54
C ALA A 202 9.15 27.94 -11.34
N THR A 203 8.29 27.25 -10.58
CA THR A 203 6.94 27.77 -10.26
C THR A 203 7.01 29.03 -9.43
N GLU A 204 8.00 29.19 -8.56
CA GLU A 204 8.19 30.39 -7.75
C GLU A 204 8.65 31.58 -8.60
N ALA A 205 9.56 31.35 -9.53
CA ALA A 205 10.02 32.37 -10.46
C ALA A 205 8.90 32.90 -11.38
N THR A 206 7.95 32.06 -11.77
CA THR A 206 6.82 32.45 -12.65
C THR A 206 5.55 32.81 -11.89
N LYS A 207 5.57 32.93 -10.54
CA LYS A 207 4.38 33.26 -9.72
C LYS A 207 3.69 34.53 -10.20
N ASP A 208 4.46 35.55 -10.58
CA ASP A 208 3.91 36.84 -10.99
C ASP A 208 3.13 36.79 -12.31
N GLU A 209 3.57 35.95 -13.23
CA GLU A 209 2.92 35.73 -14.53
C GLU A 209 1.64 34.89 -14.41
N CYS A 210 1.56 34.01 -13.41
CA CYS A 210 0.43 33.10 -13.22
C CYS A 210 -0.67 33.62 -12.28
N LYS A 211 -0.52 34.81 -11.67
CA LYS A 211 -1.45 35.36 -10.65
C LYS A 211 -2.93 35.34 -11.05
N GLU A 212 -3.25 35.77 -12.28
CA GLU A 212 -4.63 35.83 -12.75
C GLU A 212 -5.24 34.43 -12.93
N ILE A 213 -4.43 33.49 -13.43
CA ILE A 213 -4.83 32.08 -13.61
C ILE A 213 -4.99 31.41 -12.25
N ASP A 214 -4.09 31.66 -11.31
CA ASP A 214 -4.16 31.12 -9.95
C ASP A 214 -5.38 31.65 -9.18
N ALA A 215 -5.78 32.90 -9.42
CA ALA A 215 -7.01 33.47 -8.86
C ALA A 215 -8.26 32.75 -9.41
N GLN A 216 -8.32 32.49 -10.71
CA GLN A 216 -9.39 31.70 -11.33
C GLN A 216 -9.41 30.25 -10.82
N LEU A 217 -8.24 29.63 -10.66
CA LEU A 217 -8.12 28.29 -10.09
C LEU A 217 -8.56 28.25 -8.62
N ALA A 218 -8.24 29.29 -7.84
CA ALA A 218 -8.66 29.40 -6.45
C ALA A 218 -10.18 29.55 -6.31
N GLU A 219 -10.83 30.33 -7.17
CA GLU A 219 -12.30 30.45 -7.23
C GLU A 219 -12.96 29.09 -7.54
N LEU A 220 -12.32 28.29 -8.39
CA LEU A 220 -12.74 26.93 -8.71
C LEU A 220 -12.34 25.88 -7.64
N GLY A 221 -11.65 26.29 -6.56
CA GLY A 221 -11.24 25.43 -5.45
C GLY A 221 -9.94 24.63 -5.69
N TYR A 222 -9.18 24.91 -6.75
CA TYR A 222 -7.89 24.29 -7.07
C TYR A 222 -6.69 24.99 -6.39
N GLY A 223 -6.92 25.60 -5.22
CA GLY A 223 -5.85 26.16 -4.39
C GLY A 223 -5.02 25.07 -3.68
N PRO A 224 -3.95 25.45 -2.97
CA PRO A 224 -3.16 24.52 -2.16
C PRO A 224 -4.08 23.80 -1.15
N ILE A 225 -4.13 22.47 -1.24
CA ILE A 225 -4.96 21.64 -0.38
C ILE A 225 -4.39 21.70 1.04
N VAL A 226 -4.98 22.54 1.89
CA VAL A 226 -4.72 22.52 3.33
C VAL A 226 -5.46 21.30 3.91
N PRO A 227 -4.77 20.33 4.52
CA PRO A 227 -5.43 19.16 5.08
C PRO A 227 -6.39 19.59 6.21
N ASN A 228 -7.68 19.25 6.10
CA ASN A 228 -8.71 19.52 7.13
C ASN A 228 -8.62 18.54 8.33
N TYR A 229 -7.42 18.11 8.69
CA TYR A 229 -7.13 17.33 9.88
C TYR A 229 -6.02 18.09 10.58
N GLY A 230 -6.22 18.48 11.84
CA GLY A 230 -5.33 19.35 12.63
C GLY A 230 -3.94 18.77 12.93
N GLY A 231 -3.20 18.38 11.89
CA GLY A 231 -1.85 17.87 11.92
C GLY A 231 -0.96 18.74 11.03
N ALA A 232 -0.34 19.74 11.68
CA ALA A 232 0.92 20.37 11.32
C ALA A 232 1.16 20.66 9.82
N ALA A 233 0.66 21.81 9.36
CA ALA A 233 1.24 22.57 8.25
C ALA A 233 1.87 23.90 8.72
N GLY A 234 2.07 24.09 10.04
CA GLY A 234 2.51 25.35 10.64
C GLY A 234 3.86 25.31 11.36
N ALA A 235 4.71 24.30 11.13
CA ALA A 235 5.97 24.13 11.89
C ALA A 235 7.26 24.36 11.07
N GLU A 236 7.18 24.76 9.79
CA GLU A 236 8.39 25.03 8.96
C GLU A 236 8.67 26.53 8.76
N ALA A 237 7.96 27.42 9.43
CA ALA A 237 8.23 28.86 9.42
C ALA A 237 8.58 29.33 10.85
N GLY A 238 9.81 29.09 11.29
CA GLY A 238 10.26 29.51 12.61
C GLY A 238 11.52 28.81 13.09
N ALA A 239 12.56 28.78 12.28
CA ALA A 239 13.91 28.44 12.72
C ALA A 239 14.87 29.48 12.11
N GLU A 240 14.79 30.70 12.63
CA GLU A 240 15.85 31.69 12.49
C GLU A 240 16.78 31.55 13.70
N GLU A 241 18.07 31.36 13.42
CA GLU A 241 19.15 31.38 14.39
C GLU A 241 19.07 32.61 15.29
N LYS A 242 19.17 32.39 16.61
CA LYS A 242 19.73 33.39 17.51
C LYS A 242 20.90 32.77 18.27
N GLU A 243 22.09 33.05 17.77
CA GLU A 243 23.31 33.09 18.57
C GLU A 243 23.17 34.11 19.71
N GLY A 244 23.74 33.79 20.87
CA GLY A 244 24.30 34.78 21.78
C GLY A 244 23.58 35.03 23.11
N LYS A 245 24.08 34.37 24.16
CA LYS A 245 24.55 34.90 25.46
C LYS A 245 24.17 33.97 26.62
N GLU A 246 25.07 33.06 26.98
CA GLU A 246 25.19 32.58 28.35
C GLU A 246 25.80 33.72 29.18
N ALA A 247 25.05 34.20 30.16
CA ALA A 247 25.57 34.98 31.26
C ALA A 247 25.39 34.13 32.52
N ASP A 248 26.52 33.80 33.13
CA ASP A 248 26.62 33.28 34.49
C ASP A 248 25.75 34.10 35.46
N GLY A 249 25.01 33.39 36.30
CA GLY A 249 24.28 33.92 37.44
C GLY A 249 24.18 32.81 38.46
N ALA A 250 25.18 32.73 39.33
CA ALA A 250 25.14 31.97 40.56
C ALA A 250 24.03 32.52 41.45
N GLU A 251 23.17 31.64 41.96
CA GLU A 251 22.30 31.95 43.08
C GLU A 251 22.46 30.80 44.08
N GLU A 252 22.92 31.17 45.27
CA GLU A 252 23.14 30.36 46.45
C GLU A 252 21.77 29.96 47.03
N ASP A 253 21.55 28.67 47.26
CA ASP A 253 20.49 28.18 48.15
C ASP A 253 21.17 27.60 49.39
N ASP A 254 21.43 28.48 50.36
CA ASP A 254 21.50 28.12 51.78
C ASP A 254 20.06 28.18 52.31
N ASP A 255 19.59 27.08 52.92
CA ASP A 255 18.72 27.05 54.11
C ASP A 255 18.32 25.57 54.37
N ASP A 256 19.13 24.94 55.23
CA ASP A 256 18.75 24.38 56.52
C ASP A 256 17.40 23.66 56.74
N ASP A 257 17.54 22.62 57.57
CA ASP A 257 16.59 22.07 58.54
C ASP A 257 15.58 20.98 58.11
N ASP A 258 15.96 19.77 58.55
CA ASP A 258 15.27 18.99 59.59
C ASP A 258 14.35 17.81 59.24
N ASP A 259 14.59 16.77 60.07
CA ASP A 259 13.69 15.75 60.61
C ASP A 259 13.43 14.43 59.83
N ASP A 260 14.26 13.46 60.22
CA ASP A 260 13.90 12.26 61.01
C ASP A 260 13.11 11.07 60.44
N GLU A 261 13.67 9.89 60.77
CA GLU A 261 13.20 8.48 60.76
C GLU A 261 13.10 7.69 59.43
#